data_AF-A0A136KE13-F1
#
_entry.id   AF-A0A136KE13-F1
#
_cell.length_a   1.000
_cell.length_b   1.000
_cell.length_c   1.000
_cell.angle_alpha   90.00
_cell.angle_beta   90.00
_cell.angle_gamma   90.00
#
_symmetry.space_group_name_H-M   'P 1'
#
loop_
_entity.id
_entity.type
_entity.pdbx_description
1 polymer ?
#
loop_
_entity_poly.entity_id
_entity_poly.type
_entity_poly.pdbx_seq_one_letter_code
_entity_poly.pdbx_strand_id
1 'polypeptide(L)'
;MENSGYTLIAGLGNIGEKFHHTRHNLGFNLVDFIANQLDLLDYQHRIKETDTYWALVVPEIKIILTKPKTMMNLSGKAIRQLKSEYGIKQYRYIYCLR
;
A
#
# COMPACT_ATOMS: atom_id res chain seq x y z
N MET A 1 -8.73 -5.60 24.13
CA MET A 1 -7.28 -5.63 23.86
C MET A 1 -7.00 -4.61 22.77
N GLU A 2 -6.40 -3.48 23.12
CA GLU A 2 -6.06 -2.42 22.17
C GLU A 2 -5.09 -2.95 21.11
N ASN A 3 -5.50 -2.84 19.85
CA ASN A 3 -4.72 -3.25 18.70
C ASN A 3 -3.58 -2.23 18.52
N SER A 4 -2.44 -2.49 19.16
CA SER A 4 -1.32 -1.54 19.25
C SER A 4 -0.38 -1.52 18.04
N GLY A 5 -0.62 -2.34 17.01
CA GLY A 5 0.20 -2.40 15.79
C GLY A 5 -0.46 -1.75 14.58
N TYR A 6 0.34 -1.44 13.55
CA TYR A 6 -0.17 -0.91 12.29
C TYR A 6 -0.97 -1.95 11.51
N THR A 7 -2.02 -1.49 10.82
CA THR A 7 -2.75 -2.23 9.80
C THR A 7 -2.20 -1.87 8.42
N LEU A 8 -1.71 -2.86 7.68
CA LEU A 8 -1.26 -2.67 6.31
C LEU A 8 -2.39 -2.92 5.32
N ILE A 9 -2.63 -1.97 4.42
CA ILE A 9 -3.51 -2.08 3.27
C ILE A 9 -2.63 -2.06 2.02
N ALA A 10 -2.48 -3.22 1.39
CA ALA A 10 -1.70 -3.35 0.16
C ALA A 10 -2.61 -3.40 -1.06
N GLY A 11 -2.52 -2.39 -1.92
CA GLY A 11 -3.10 -2.42 -3.25
C GLY A 11 -2.15 -3.16 -4.18
N LEU A 12 -2.56 -4.31 -4.70
CA LEU A 12 -1.75 -5.08 -5.62
C LEU A 12 -2.07 -4.70 -7.07
N GLY A 13 -1.05 -4.71 -7.91
CA GLY A 13 -1.11 -4.34 -9.32
C GLY A 13 0.24 -4.59 -10.00
N ASN A 14 0.32 -4.30 -11.30
CA ASN A 14 1.57 -4.41 -12.06
C ASN A 14 2.03 -3.03 -12.53
N ILE A 15 3.34 -2.79 -12.46
CA ILE A 15 3.96 -1.56 -12.97
C ILE A 15 4.13 -1.63 -14.49
N GLY A 16 3.95 -0.50 -15.15
CA GLY A 16 4.21 -0.29 -16.57
C GLY A 16 2.97 0.22 -17.31
N GLU A 17 3.17 1.08 -18.30
CA GLU A 17 2.08 1.71 -19.06
C GLU A 17 1.09 0.72 -19.65
N LYS A 18 1.56 -0.47 -20.05
CA LYS A 18 0.72 -1.58 -20.55
C LYS A 18 -0.33 -2.09 -19.55
N PHE A 19 -0.24 -1.73 -18.28
CA PHE A 19 -1.19 -2.11 -17.24
C PHE A 19 -2.07 -0.94 -16.76
N HIS A 20 -1.74 0.31 -17.11
CA HIS A 20 -2.64 1.44 -16.95
C HIS A 20 -3.92 1.12 -17.75
N HIS A 21 -5.07 1.09 -17.08
CA HIS A 21 -6.39 0.70 -17.62
C HIS A 21 -6.73 -0.80 -17.69
N THR A 22 -5.91 -1.70 -17.14
CA THR A 22 -6.34 -3.09 -16.93
C THR A 22 -7.00 -3.27 -15.55
N ARG A 23 -7.93 -4.22 -15.43
CA ARG A 23 -8.55 -4.58 -14.13
C ARG A 23 -7.52 -4.98 -13.06
N HIS A 24 -6.31 -5.34 -13.47
CA HIS A 24 -5.18 -5.67 -12.60
C HIS A 24 -4.67 -4.49 -11.77
N ASN A 25 -4.93 -3.24 -12.16
CA ASN A 25 -4.46 -2.06 -11.42
C ASN A 25 -5.55 -1.43 -10.52
N LEU A 26 -6.70 -2.08 -10.34
CA LEU A 26 -7.74 -1.58 -9.43
C LEU A 26 -7.24 -1.47 -7.98
N GLY A 27 -6.33 -2.36 -7.56
CA GLY A 27 -5.71 -2.28 -6.23
C GLY A 27 -4.89 -1.00 -6.05
N PHE A 28 -4.12 -0.59 -7.07
CA PHE A 28 -3.41 0.69 -7.05
C PHE A 28 -4.38 1.87 -7.06
N ASN A 29 -5.39 1.84 -7.92
CA ASN A 29 -6.39 2.91 -8.01
C ASN A 29 -7.14 3.11 -6.67
N LEU A 30 -7.43 2.04 -5.94
CA LEU A 30 -8.07 2.14 -4.64
C LEU A 30 -7.13 2.73 -3.60
N VAL A 31 -5.85 2.35 -3.60
CA VAL A 31 -4.85 2.97 -2.72
C VAL A 31 -4.73 4.46 -3.04
N ASP A 32 -4.71 4.84 -4.31
CA ASP A 32 -4.66 6.24 -4.74
C ASP A 32 -5.92 7.00 -4.32
N PHE A 33 -7.10 6.39 -4.46
CA PHE A 33 -8.35 6.98 -3.99
C PHE A 33 -8.32 7.24 -2.48
N ILE A 34 -7.93 6.24 -1.67
CA ILE A 34 -7.86 6.41 -0.21
C ILE A 34 -6.78 7.44 0.16
N ALA A 35 -5.62 7.39 -0.50
CA ALA A 35 -4.54 8.35 -0.28
C ALA A 35 -4.99 9.78 -0.60
N ASN A 36 -5.73 10.01 -1.69
CA ASN A 36 -6.27 11.33 -2.04
C ASN A 36 -7.31 11.82 -1.03
N GLN A 37 -8.12 10.94 -0.45
CA GLN A 37 -9.04 11.33 0.64
C GLN A 37 -8.27 11.71 1.91
N LEU A 38 -7.15 11.03 2.19
CA LEU A 38 -6.26 11.37 3.28
C LEU A 38 -5.41 12.60 2.97
N ASP A 39 -5.14 12.90 1.71
CA ASP A 39 -4.40 14.08 1.27
C ASP A 39 -5.13 15.38 1.64
N LEU A 40 -6.46 15.34 1.70
CA LEU A 40 -7.28 16.41 2.29
C LEU A 40 -6.93 16.70 3.77
N LEU A 41 -6.18 15.81 4.43
CA LEU A 41 -5.68 15.92 5.79
C LEU A 41 -4.16 16.18 5.85
N ASP A 42 -3.54 16.57 4.72
CA ASP A 42 -2.13 16.98 4.59
C ASP A 42 -1.10 15.88 4.94
N TYR A 43 -1.32 14.65 4.46
CA TYR A 43 -0.40 13.52 4.72
C TYR A 43 0.69 13.31 3.66
N GLN A 44 0.81 14.15 2.61
CA GLN A 44 1.81 13.95 1.53
C GLN A 44 3.24 13.85 2.04
N HIS A 45 3.58 14.63 3.07
CA HIS A 45 4.91 14.63 3.68
C HIS A 45 5.28 13.29 4.36
N ARG A 46 4.33 12.35 4.47
CA ARG A 46 4.52 11.02 5.06
C ARG A 46 4.57 9.91 4.01
N ILE A 47 4.62 10.27 2.74
CA ILE A 47 4.85 9.33 1.64
C ILE A 47 6.31 8.88 1.69
N LYS A 48 6.51 7.57 1.69
CA LYS A 48 7.81 6.92 1.51
C LYS A 48 7.79 6.14 0.21
N GLU A 49 8.73 6.47 -0.66
CA GLU A 49 8.87 5.81 -1.95
C GLU A 49 10.29 5.25 -2.09
N THR A 50 10.36 3.96 -2.44
CA THR A 50 11.60 3.22 -2.67
C THR A 50 11.55 2.54 -4.03
N ASP A 51 12.58 1.77 -4.38
CA ASP A 51 12.56 0.91 -5.57
C ASP A 51 11.60 -0.27 -5.41
N THR A 52 11.23 -0.64 -4.18
CA THR A 52 10.43 -1.83 -3.88
C THR A 52 8.97 -1.52 -3.59
N TYR A 53 8.64 -0.30 -3.13
CA TYR A 53 7.27 0.09 -2.83
C TYR A 53 7.06 1.61 -2.82
N TRP A 54 5.80 1.99 -2.94
CA TRP A 54 5.27 3.26 -2.46
C TRP A 54 4.45 2.99 -1.20
N ALA A 55 4.57 3.81 -0.16
CA ALA A 55 3.80 3.68 1.06
C ALA A 55 3.41 5.03 1.68
N LEU A 56 2.22 5.10 2.24
CA LEU A 56 1.72 6.22 3.03
C LEU A 56 1.46 5.75 4.46
N VAL A 57 2.10 6.38 5.43
CA VAL A 57 1.96 6.05 6.86
C VAL A 57 1.05 7.07 7.54
N VAL A 58 0.00 6.58 8.21
CA VAL A 58 -0.99 7.37 8.93
C VAL A 58 -1.00 6.93 10.40
N PRO A 59 -0.14 7.50 11.26
CA PRO A 59 0.02 7.07 12.65
C PRO A 59 -1.23 7.24 13.50
N GLU A 60 -2.03 8.26 13.23
CA GLU A 60 -3.19 8.66 14.04
C GLU A 60 -4.27 7.56 14.04
N ILE A 61 -4.41 6.85 12.92
CA ILE A 61 -5.32 5.69 12.76
C ILE A 61 -4.57 4.36 12.62
N LYS A 62 -3.24 4.38 12.78
CA LYS A 62 -2.34 3.22 12.67
C LYS A 62 -2.53 2.45 11.35
N ILE A 63 -2.64 3.16 10.23
CA ILE A 63 -2.75 2.55 8.90
C ILE A 63 -1.49 2.81 8.08
N ILE A 64 -1.11 1.82 7.27
CA ILE A 64 -0.12 1.97 6.21
C ILE A 64 -0.79 1.57 4.90
N LEU A 65 -0.84 2.47 3.93
CA LEU A 65 -1.22 2.14 2.56
C LEU A 65 0.05 1.80 1.78
N THR A 66 0.01 0.82 0.89
CA THR A 66 1.17 0.54 0.03
C THR A 66 0.77 0.07 -1.37
N LYS A 67 1.59 0.45 -2.34
CA LYS A 67 1.63 -0.11 -3.70
C LYS A 67 3.00 -0.75 -3.89
N PRO A 68 3.12 -2.09 -3.93
CA PRO A 68 4.39 -2.74 -4.25
C PRO A 68 4.87 -2.33 -5.64
N LYS A 69 6.12 -1.90 -5.75
CA LYS A 69 6.79 -1.62 -7.02
C LYS A 69 7.49 -2.86 -7.55
N THR A 70 6.79 -3.99 -7.51
CA THR A 70 7.29 -5.25 -8.03
C THR A 70 6.23 -5.89 -8.90
N MET A 71 6.66 -6.83 -9.76
CA MET A 71 5.71 -7.74 -10.40
C MET A 71 4.86 -8.43 -9.33
N MET A 72 3.57 -8.66 -9.59
CA MET A 72 2.62 -9.16 -8.59
C MET A 72 3.13 -10.42 -7.84
N ASN A 73 3.85 -11.31 -8.51
CA ASN A 73 4.47 -12.52 -7.93
C ASN A 73 5.61 -12.26 -6.93
N LEU A 74 6.17 -11.04 -6.92
CA LEU A 74 7.25 -10.59 -6.05
C LEU A 74 6.78 -9.57 -4.99
N SER A 75 5.48 -9.29 -4.94
CA SER A 75 4.87 -8.38 -3.95
C SER A 75 5.20 -8.77 -2.50
N GLY A 76 5.40 -10.06 -2.22
CA GLY A 76 5.82 -10.57 -0.92
C GLY A 76 7.13 -9.98 -0.37
N LYS A 77 8.07 -9.58 -1.23
CA LYS A 77 9.34 -8.93 -0.80
C LYS A 77 9.08 -7.55 -0.20
N ALA A 78 8.28 -6.73 -0.90
CA ALA A 78 7.89 -5.40 -0.43
C ALA A 78 7.12 -5.47 0.90
N ILE A 79 6.17 -6.42 1.01
CA ILE A 79 5.38 -6.62 2.22
C ILE A 79 6.26 -7.06 3.40
N ARG A 80 7.23 -7.96 3.18
CA ARG A 80 8.16 -8.39 4.24
C ARG A 80 9.01 -7.23 4.74
N GLN A 81 9.49 -6.37 3.84
CA GLN A 81 10.24 -5.17 4.22
C GLN A 81 9.39 -4.24 5.09
N LEU A 82 8.15 -3.93 4.67
CA LEU A 82 7.22 -3.09 5.45
C LEU A 82 6.87 -3.69 6.82
N LYS A 83 6.72 -5.02 6.91
CA LYS A 83 6.47 -5.71 8.19
C LYS A 83 7.62 -5.52 9.18
N SER A 84 8.85 -5.60 8.69
CA SER A 84 10.05 -5.41 9.50
C SER A 84 10.22 -3.95 9.93
N GLU A 85 9.93 -2.99 9.07
CA GLU A 85 10.13 -1.56 9.35
C GLU A 85 9.09 -0.99 10.32
N TYR A 86 7.82 -1.42 10.24
CA TYR A 86 6.71 -0.76 10.94
C TYR A 86 6.01 -1.62 12.01
N GLY A 87 6.48 -2.84 12.29
CA GLY A 87 5.87 -3.69 13.33
C GLY A 87 4.40 -4.03 13.05
N ILE A 88 4.09 -4.43 11.81
CA ILE A 88 2.72 -4.69 11.35
C ILE A 88 2.15 -5.94 12.05
N LYS A 89 1.07 -5.76 12.82
CA LYS A 89 0.35 -6.86 13.49
C LYS A 89 -0.77 -7.46 12.63
N GLN A 90 -1.39 -6.65 11.77
CA GLN A 90 -2.46 -7.09 10.87
C GLN A 90 -2.19 -6.59 9.46
N TYR A 91 -2.31 -7.46 8.46
CA TYR A 91 -2.14 -7.10 7.06
C TYR A 91 -3.36 -7.57 6.26
N ARG A 92 -3.88 -6.67 5.43
CA ARG A 92 -5.01 -6.90 4.54
C ARG A 92 -4.56 -6.61 3.11
N TYR A 93 -4.80 -7.57 2.22
CA TYR A 93 -4.61 -7.35 0.79
C TYR A 93 -5.91 -6.86 0.21
N ILE A 94 -5.85 -5.77 -0.54
CA ILE A 94 -6.93 -5.43 -1.46
C ILE A 94 -6.48 -5.90 -2.84
N TYR A 95 -7.01 -7.05 -3.22
CA TYR A 95 -6.72 -7.75 -4.46
C TYR A 95 -7.90 -7.59 -5.41
N CYS A 96 -7.65 -7.24 -6.67
CA CYS A 96 -8.65 -7.41 -7.72
C CYS A 96 -8.21 -8.58 -8.60
N LEU A 97 -8.90 -9.73 -8.44
CA LEU A 97 -8.71 -10.89 -9.29
C LEU A 97 -9.36 -10.59 -10.64
N ARG A 98 -8.58 -10.77 -11.70
CA ARG A 98 -9.05 -11.55 -12.83
C ARG A 98 -8.11 -12.73 -13.00
#